data_AF-A0A9D3VS48-F1
#
_entry.id   AF-A0A9D3VS48-F1
#
_cell.length_a   1.000
_cell.length_b   1.000
_cell.length_c   1.000
_cell.angle_alpha   90.00
_cell.angle_beta   90.00
_cell.angle_gamma   90.00
#
_symmetry.space_group_name_H-M   'P 1'
#
loop_
_entity.id
_entity.type
_entity.pdbx_description
1 polymer ?
#
loop_
_entity_poly.entity_id
_entity_poly.type
_entity_poly.pdbx_seq_one_letter_code
_entity_poly.pdbx_strand_id
1 'polypeptide(L)'
;MSPLRHRPRSQFSPPPEDEPYNIIPMHDLHIDHPGLRYPQVHVVLSSLRAVGDLRKPPFSPWVPSMDLLDWLGLFFGFQHDNVKNQREHLVLHLANAHMRLSLPPADNNGTFQVIVVRQFRCKLLENYSNWCSYLGKASNVDSFDSDTRRELLYVGLYLLIWGESANLRFMPECICYIFHHMAMELNKILKDYIDEDTGRPWIPSLSGENTFLNRVVKPIYDTIKAEVAKSKNGTAPHDTWRNYDDFNEYFWSKSCLQTLNWPLDFYSKFTSERKTGFVERRTFWNVYRSFDRLWVMLFLFLHIMVILAWEEKKFPWLALDNKDVTVRVLSLFITWSGMRLFHALLEPAMEFSRVSRHTWGLVLRMVLRILVAAAWTGTFVICYTRIWVQRYHDKHWSNEANQRVTFFLRLAFLYGLPNMVELVLFFLPCIWLNAKVFNLLSWWFHGNCYIGQGLREGVVDRIKYVVFWVVVLGTKFTFSYFFQIKPMISTTKQLLDSTIADCEGDWQAIFSVSNKFIIGLLWVPVVLIYLADTQIWYSIYSPFVGAAMGLL
;
A
#
# COMPACT_ATOMS: atom_id res chain seq x y z
N MET A 1 -2.73 -9.80 -73.67
CA MET A 1 -4.20 -9.94 -73.62
C MET A 1 -4.54 -11.34 -73.12
N SER A 2 -4.93 -11.45 -71.85
CA SER A 2 -5.75 -12.54 -71.28
C SER A 2 -6.06 -12.15 -69.83
N PRO A 3 -7.31 -11.82 -69.48
CA PRO A 3 -7.68 -11.42 -68.12
C PRO A 3 -7.92 -12.68 -67.27
N LEU A 4 -7.17 -12.83 -66.17
CA LEU A 4 -7.43 -13.84 -65.16
C LEU A 4 -8.71 -13.44 -64.39
N ARG A 5 -9.76 -14.23 -64.60
CA ARG A 5 -11.05 -14.18 -63.91
C ARG A 5 -10.86 -14.16 -62.38
N HIS A 6 -11.35 -13.12 -61.72
CA HIS A 6 -11.65 -13.15 -60.29
C HIS A 6 -12.76 -14.19 -60.04
N ARG A 7 -12.44 -15.28 -59.34
CA ARG A 7 -13.44 -16.09 -58.65
C ARG A 7 -13.95 -15.29 -57.45
N PRO A 8 -15.27 -15.23 -57.19
CA PRO A 8 -15.77 -14.71 -55.93
C PRO A 8 -15.29 -15.60 -54.79
N ARG A 9 -14.79 -14.99 -53.70
CA ARG A 9 -14.51 -15.67 -52.44
C ARG A 9 -15.77 -16.44 -52.04
N SER A 10 -15.64 -17.76 -51.94
CA SER A 10 -16.62 -18.63 -51.29
C SER A 10 -16.97 -18.04 -49.92
N GLN A 11 -18.27 -17.95 -49.63
CA GLN A 11 -18.79 -17.70 -48.29
C GLN A 11 -18.00 -18.56 -47.30
N PHE A 12 -17.36 -17.93 -46.32
CA PHE A 12 -16.84 -18.63 -45.16
C PHE A 12 -18.03 -19.27 -44.46
N SER A 13 -18.21 -20.57 -44.67
CA SER A 13 -19.00 -21.40 -43.77
C SER A 13 -18.35 -21.30 -42.39
N PRO A 14 -19.10 -21.08 -41.30
CA PRO A 14 -18.52 -21.26 -39.97
C PRO A 14 -17.99 -22.70 -39.88
N PRO A 15 -16.83 -22.92 -39.23
CA PRO A 15 -16.34 -24.28 -39.01
C PRO A 15 -17.43 -25.08 -38.25
N PRO A 16 -17.55 -26.40 -38.50
CA PRO A 16 -18.48 -27.23 -37.76
C PRO A 16 -18.20 -27.12 -36.26
N GLU A 17 -19.24 -27.13 -35.43
CA GLU A 17 -19.19 -27.03 -33.96
C GLU A 17 -18.42 -28.20 -33.29
N ASP A 18 -17.87 -29.13 -34.08
CA ASP A 18 -17.34 -30.43 -33.67
C ASP A 18 -15.84 -30.47 -33.36
N GLU A 19 -15.08 -29.37 -33.44
CA GLU A 19 -13.68 -29.37 -33.00
C GLU A 19 -13.58 -29.20 -31.46
N PRO A 20 -13.04 -30.20 -30.72
CA PRO A 20 -13.02 -30.20 -29.27
C PRO A 20 -11.87 -29.31 -28.77
N TYR A 21 -12.10 -28.00 -28.71
CA TYR A 21 -11.18 -27.08 -28.05
C TYR A 21 -11.25 -27.20 -26.51
N ASN A 22 -12.40 -27.61 -25.98
CA ASN A 22 -12.69 -27.77 -24.55
C ASN A 22 -12.69 -29.24 -24.13
N ILE A 23 -12.29 -29.53 -22.89
CA ILE A 23 -12.15 -30.90 -22.36
C ILE A 23 -13.53 -31.51 -22.11
N ILE A 24 -14.49 -30.72 -21.62
CA ILE A 24 -15.88 -31.16 -21.42
C ILE A 24 -16.71 -30.83 -22.68
N PRO A 25 -17.41 -31.80 -23.28
CA PRO A 25 -18.33 -31.53 -24.38
C PRO A 25 -19.57 -30.82 -23.86
N MET A 26 -19.59 -29.48 -23.97
CA MET A 26 -20.66 -28.62 -23.47
C MET A 26 -21.86 -28.51 -24.42
N HIS A 27 -21.63 -28.78 -25.70
CA HIS A 27 -22.61 -28.61 -26.77
C HIS A 27 -23.64 -29.75 -26.77
N ASP A 28 -23.21 -30.98 -26.48
CA ASP A 28 -24.09 -32.15 -26.41
C ASP A 28 -23.88 -32.94 -25.12
N LEU A 29 -24.94 -32.97 -24.30
CA LEU A 29 -24.99 -33.68 -23.01
C LEU A 29 -25.14 -35.20 -23.17
N HIS A 30 -25.41 -35.69 -24.38
CA HIS A 30 -25.63 -37.10 -24.67
C HIS A 30 -24.36 -37.82 -25.15
N ILE A 31 -23.25 -37.09 -25.34
CA ILE A 31 -21.95 -37.67 -25.67
C ILE A 31 -21.44 -38.49 -24.48
N ASP A 32 -21.01 -39.74 -24.71
CA ASP A 32 -20.36 -40.58 -23.69
C ASP A 32 -18.96 -40.04 -23.37
N HIS A 33 -18.91 -39.02 -22.52
CA HIS A 33 -17.68 -38.41 -22.03
C HIS A 33 -17.53 -38.63 -20.52
N PRO A 34 -16.35 -39.04 -20.02
CA PRO A 34 -16.14 -39.31 -18.59
C PRO A 34 -16.53 -38.13 -17.66
N GLY A 35 -16.33 -36.89 -18.12
CA GLY A 35 -16.70 -35.69 -17.38
C GLY A 35 -18.20 -35.46 -17.22
N LEU A 36 -19.02 -35.96 -18.17
CA LEU A 36 -20.49 -35.86 -18.10
C LEU A 36 -21.09 -36.93 -17.18
N ARG A 37 -20.35 -37.99 -16.81
CA ARG A 37 -20.86 -39.03 -15.90
C ARG A 37 -21.18 -38.52 -14.49
N TYR A 38 -20.71 -37.33 -14.13
CA TYR A 38 -20.96 -36.72 -12.84
C TYR A 38 -22.26 -35.89 -12.85
N PRO A 39 -23.25 -36.21 -11.99
CA PRO A 39 -24.53 -35.49 -11.97
C PRO A 39 -24.37 -34.01 -11.63
N GLN A 40 -23.33 -33.65 -10.87
CA GLN A 40 -23.03 -32.25 -10.52
C GLN A 40 -22.72 -31.41 -11.76
N VAL A 41 -22.06 -31.99 -12.77
CA VAL A 41 -21.73 -31.29 -14.03
C VAL A 41 -23.02 -31.03 -14.82
N HIS A 42 -23.92 -32.02 -14.88
CA HIS A 42 -25.24 -31.85 -15.51
C HIS A 42 -26.08 -30.75 -14.85
N VAL A 43 -26.12 -30.70 -13.51
CA VAL A 43 -26.88 -29.68 -12.77
C VAL A 43 -26.36 -28.27 -13.05
N VAL A 44 -25.05 -28.08 -13.16
CA VAL A 44 -24.50 -26.75 -13.49
C VAL A 44 -24.82 -26.39 -14.94
N LEU A 45 -24.66 -27.33 -15.88
CA LEU A 45 -24.98 -27.12 -17.30
C LEU A 45 -26.46 -26.80 -17.52
N SER A 46 -27.38 -27.49 -16.84
CA SER A 46 -28.81 -27.20 -16.92
C SER A 46 -29.14 -25.79 -16.42
N SER A 47 -28.45 -25.33 -15.36
CA SER A 47 -28.70 -23.99 -14.81
C SER A 47 -28.08 -22.88 -15.64
N LEU A 48 -26.99 -23.14 -16.38
CA LEU A 48 -26.47 -22.21 -17.38
C LEU A 48 -27.41 -22.08 -18.59
N ARG A 49 -28.07 -23.17 -19.00
CA ARG A 49 -29.07 -23.16 -20.08
C ARG A 49 -30.41 -22.54 -19.68
N ALA A 50 -30.64 -22.28 -18.39
CA ALA A 50 -31.86 -21.67 -17.86
C ALA A 50 -31.92 -20.14 -18.09
N VAL A 51 -31.83 -19.71 -19.36
CA VAL A 51 -31.90 -18.31 -19.79
C VAL A 51 -33.29 -17.71 -19.53
N GLY A 52 -34.34 -18.53 -19.64
CA GLY A 52 -35.71 -18.15 -19.26
C GLY A 52 -36.29 -17.03 -20.12
N ASP A 53 -36.79 -16.01 -19.44
CA ASP A 53 -37.49 -14.83 -19.96
C ASP A 53 -36.57 -13.63 -20.24
N LEU A 54 -35.24 -13.80 -20.14
CA LEU A 54 -34.30 -12.72 -20.42
C LEU A 54 -34.45 -12.19 -21.85
N ARG A 55 -34.43 -10.86 -21.98
CA ARG A 55 -34.46 -10.18 -23.27
C ARG A 55 -33.29 -10.64 -24.14
N LYS A 56 -33.59 -11.04 -25.38
CA LYS A 56 -32.60 -11.52 -26.34
C LYS A 56 -31.80 -10.35 -26.94
N PRO A 57 -30.52 -10.55 -27.28
CA PRO A 57 -29.69 -9.52 -27.91
C PRO A 57 -30.28 -9.10 -29.27
N PRO A 58 -30.41 -7.80 -29.55
CA PRO A 58 -31.16 -7.31 -30.71
C PRO A 58 -30.44 -7.48 -32.07
N PHE A 59 -29.12 -7.68 -32.07
CA PHE A 59 -28.29 -7.65 -33.30
C PHE A 59 -27.70 -9.02 -33.69
N SER A 60 -28.06 -10.10 -32.99
CA SER A 60 -27.54 -11.44 -33.27
C SER A 60 -28.65 -12.49 -33.17
N PRO A 61 -28.68 -13.49 -34.07
CA PRO A 61 -29.69 -14.53 -34.03
C PRO A 61 -29.50 -15.39 -32.77
N TRP A 62 -30.55 -15.48 -31.93
CA TRP A 62 -30.53 -16.30 -30.73
C TRP A 62 -30.88 -17.76 -31.07
N VAL A 63 -29.95 -18.68 -30.81
CA VAL A 63 -30.15 -20.12 -31.02
C VAL A 63 -30.55 -20.78 -29.70
N PRO A 64 -31.49 -21.74 -29.67
CA PRO A 64 -31.92 -22.40 -28.43
C PRO A 64 -30.82 -23.16 -27.66
N SER A 65 -29.69 -23.48 -28.30
CA SER A 65 -28.51 -24.09 -27.67
C SER A 65 -27.68 -23.12 -26.84
N MET A 66 -27.89 -21.80 -26.99
CA MET A 66 -27.12 -20.75 -26.31
C MET A 66 -27.48 -20.65 -24.83
N ASP A 67 -26.47 -20.37 -24.01
CA ASP A 67 -26.58 -20.29 -22.56
C ASP A 67 -26.43 -18.85 -22.01
N LEU A 68 -26.45 -18.70 -20.68
CA LEU A 68 -26.28 -17.40 -20.02
C LEU A 68 -24.93 -16.71 -20.35
N LEU A 69 -23.88 -17.48 -20.68
CA LEU A 69 -22.56 -16.94 -21.00
C LEU A 69 -22.51 -16.46 -22.46
N ASP A 70 -23.19 -17.16 -23.38
CA ASP A 70 -23.42 -16.65 -24.74
C ASP A 70 -24.23 -15.35 -24.69
N TRP A 71 -25.25 -15.29 -23.82
CA TRP A 71 -26.03 -14.09 -23.60
C TRP A 71 -25.15 -12.89 -23.17
N LEU A 72 -24.28 -13.09 -22.17
CA LEU A 72 -23.32 -12.05 -21.76
C LEU A 72 -22.33 -11.71 -22.89
N GLY A 73 -21.83 -12.72 -23.59
CA GLY A 73 -20.92 -12.61 -24.71
C GLY A 73 -21.44 -11.68 -25.80
N LEU A 74 -22.69 -11.89 -26.20
CA LEU A 74 -23.36 -11.12 -27.25
C LEU A 74 -23.70 -9.68 -26.82
N PHE A 75 -24.13 -9.49 -25.57
CA PHE A 75 -24.50 -8.15 -25.08
C PHE A 75 -23.29 -7.23 -24.87
N PHE A 76 -22.18 -7.77 -24.36
CA PHE A 76 -20.98 -6.98 -24.01
C PHE A 76 -19.84 -7.10 -25.02
N GLY A 77 -19.96 -7.98 -26.03
CA GLY A 77 -19.00 -8.08 -27.11
C GLY A 77 -17.69 -8.79 -26.73
N PHE A 78 -17.79 -9.87 -25.95
CA PHE A 78 -16.66 -10.74 -25.62
C PHE A 78 -16.29 -11.65 -26.79
N GLN A 79 -15.04 -12.11 -26.84
CA GLN A 79 -14.57 -13.08 -27.83
C GLN A 79 -15.26 -14.43 -27.64
N HIS A 80 -15.69 -15.04 -28.73
CA HIS A 80 -16.40 -16.33 -28.70
C HIS A 80 -15.58 -17.45 -28.01
N ASP A 81 -14.28 -17.51 -28.27
CA ASP A 81 -13.40 -18.51 -27.64
C ASP A 81 -13.19 -18.24 -26.15
N ASN A 82 -13.19 -16.97 -25.72
CA ASN A 82 -13.16 -16.62 -24.29
C ASN A 82 -14.43 -17.09 -23.59
N VAL A 83 -15.60 -16.89 -24.22
CA VAL A 83 -16.88 -17.38 -23.70
C VAL A 83 -16.86 -18.90 -23.52
N LYS A 84 -16.41 -19.64 -24.54
CA LYS A 84 -16.26 -21.10 -24.46
C LYS A 84 -15.31 -21.54 -23.35
N ASN A 85 -14.16 -20.89 -23.19
CA ASN A 85 -13.17 -21.23 -22.17
C ASN A 85 -13.67 -20.92 -20.75
N GLN A 86 -14.28 -19.75 -20.55
CA GLN A 86 -14.80 -19.36 -19.23
C GLN A 86 -16.03 -20.18 -18.84
N ARG A 87 -16.82 -20.66 -19.81
CA ARG A 87 -17.91 -21.60 -19.57
C ARG A 87 -17.40 -22.89 -18.95
N GLU A 88 -16.42 -23.53 -19.56
CA GLU A 88 -15.82 -24.75 -19.03
C GLU A 88 -15.22 -24.52 -17.64
N HIS A 89 -14.47 -23.42 -17.49
CA HIS A 89 -13.86 -23.03 -16.22
C HIS A 89 -14.91 -22.85 -15.10
N LEU A 90 -16.02 -22.16 -15.38
CA LEU A 90 -17.12 -21.97 -14.43
C LEU A 90 -17.77 -23.30 -14.05
N VAL A 91 -18.03 -24.17 -15.03
CA VAL A 91 -18.64 -25.48 -14.77
C VAL A 91 -17.74 -26.35 -13.89
N LEU A 92 -16.44 -26.37 -14.15
CA LEU A 92 -15.48 -27.11 -13.32
C LEU A 92 -15.44 -26.61 -11.88
N HIS A 93 -15.42 -25.29 -11.66
CA HIS A 93 -15.41 -24.73 -10.30
C HIS A 93 -16.68 -25.03 -9.52
N LEU A 94 -17.85 -24.83 -10.14
CA LEU A 94 -19.13 -25.08 -9.49
C LEU A 94 -19.38 -26.58 -9.26
N ALA A 95 -19.03 -27.44 -10.21
CA ALA A 95 -19.13 -28.89 -10.04
C ALA A 95 -18.21 -29.37 -8.92
N ASN A 96 -16.96 -28.90 -8.86
CA ASN A 96 -16.04 -29.22 -7.78
C ASN A 96 -16.54 -28.71 -6.42
N ALA A 97 -17.11 -27.51 -6.36
CA ALA A 97 -17.69 -26.98 -5.14
C ALA A 97 -18.90 -27.81 -4.66
N HIS A 98 -19.77 -28.23 -5.58
CA HIS A 98 -20.86 -29.17 -5.29
C HIS A 98 -20.34 -30.51 -4.75
N MET A 99 -19.30 -31.08 -5.36
CA MET A 99 -18.74 -32.37 -4.92
C MET A 99 -18.16 -32.31 -3.50
N ARG A 100 -17.51 -31.21 -3.13
CA ARG A 100 -16.89 -31.03 -1.79
C ARG A 100 -17.90 -31.01 -0.65
N LEU A 101 -19.15 -30.64 -0.92
CA LEU A 101 -20.18 -30.55 0.11
C LEU A 101 -20.79 -31.93 0.48
N SER A 102 -20.37 -33.03 -0.16
CA SER A 102 -20.74 -34.41 0.20
C SER A 102 -22.26 -34.61 0.37
N LEU A 103 -23.09 -34.12 -0.57
CA LEU A 103 -24.55 -34.18 -0.45
C LEU A 103 -25.20 -35.35 -1.23
N PRO A 104 -26.36 -35.84 -0.76
CA PRO A 104 -27.20 -36.80 -1.49
C PRO A 104 -27.74 -36.21 -2.80
N PRO A 105 -28.17 -37.04 -3.77
CA PRO A 105 -28.48 -36.62 -5.14
C PRO A 105 -29.78 -35.83 -5.35
N ALA A 106 -30.52 -35.49 -4.28
CA ALA A 106 -31.93 -35.12 -4.40
C ALA A 106 -32.31 -33.91 -3.53
N ASP A 107 -31.93 -32.72 -3.97
CA ASP A 107 -32.63 -31.50 -3.58
C ASP A 107 -33.49 -31.02 -4.75
N ASN A 108 -34.74 -31.46 -4.77
CA ASN A 108 -35.74 -31.10 -5.79
C ASN A 108 -36.05 -29.59 -5.86
N ASN A 109 -35.59 -28.79 -4.88
CA ASN A 109 -35.92 -27.37 -4.75
C ASN A 109 -34.82 -26.40 -5.25
N GLY A 110 -33.68 -26.89 -5.75
CA GLY A 110 -32.60 -26.01 -6.28
C GLY A 110 -31.92 -25.09 -5.26
N THR A 111 -32.31 -25.13 -3.99
CA THR A 111 -31.87 -24.24 -2.91
C THR A 111 -30.37 -24.35 -2.63
N PHE A 112 -29.80 -25.55 -2.75
CA PHE A 112 -28.38 -25.78 -2.51
C PHE A 112 -27.49 -25.22 -3.61
N GLN A 113 -27.97 -25.22 -4.86
CA GLN A 113 -27.26 -24.59 -5.97
C GLN A 113 -27.15 -23.08 -5.76
N VAL A 114 -28.21 -22.43 -5.26
CA VAL A 114 -28.18 -21.02 -4.88
C VAL A 114 -27.08 -20.75 -3.85
N ILE A 115 -26.97 -21.59 -2.80
CA ILE A 115 -25.98 -21.43 -1.73
C ILE A 115 -24.55 -21.54 -2.29
N VAL A 116 -24.28 -22.54 -3.12
CA VAL A 116 -22.93 -22.76 -3.68
C VAL A 116 -22.52 -21.64 -4.62
N VAL A 117 -23.41 -21.24 -5.54
CA VAL A 117 -23.12 -20.15 -6.48
C VAL A 117 -22.90 -18.85 -5.70
N ARG A 118 -23.71 -18.58 -4.66
CA ARG A 118 -23.56 -17.39 -3.83
C ARG A 118 -22.25 -17.39 -3.05
N GLN A 119 -21.86 -18.51 -2.43
CA GLN A 119 -20.57 -18.63 -1.76
C GLN A 119 -19.41 -18.42 -2.74
N PHE A 120 -19.50 -18.99 -3.93
CA PHE A 120 -18.51 -18.81 -5.00
C PHE A 120 -18.44 -17.34 -5.43
N ARG A 121 -19.58 -16.67 -5.66
CA ARG A 121 -19.63 -15.24 -5.99
C ARG A 121 -19.01 -14.38 -4.90
N CYS A 122 -19.37 -14.59 -3.64
CA CYS A 122 -18.83 -13.82 -2.52
C CYS A 122 -17.31 -13.92 -2.45
N LYS A 123 -16.75 -15.13 -2.68
CA LYS A 123 -15.31 -15.35 -2.71
C LYS A 123 -14.65 -14.72 -3.95
N LEU A 124 -15.25 -14.88 -5.13
CA LEU A 124 -14.72 -14.33 -6.38
C LEU A 124 -14.71 -12.80 -6.39
N LEU A 125 -15.76 -12.18 -5.84
CA LEU A 125 -15.97 -10.73 -5.84
C LEU A 125 -15.52 -10.06 -4.53
N GLU A 126 -14.81 -10.77 -3.65
CA GLU A 126 -14.35 -10.24 -2.36
C GLU A 126 -13.53 -8.96 -2.56
N ASN A 127 -12.59 -8.98 -3.51
CA ASN A 127 -11.77 -7.81 -3.87
C ASN A 127 -12.63 -6.63 -4.34
N TYR A 128 -13.68 -6.90 -5.13
CA TYR A 128 -14.59 -5.87 -5.60
C TYR A 128 -15.42 -5.27 -4.46
N SER A 129 -15.94 -6.10 -3.55
CA SER A 129 -16.65 -5.62 -2.35
C SER A 129 -15.75 -4.76 -1.47
N ASN A 130 -14.49 -5.17 -1.28
CA ASN A 130 -13.49 -4.39 -0.54
C ASN A 130 -13.18 -3.06 -1.23
N TRP A 131 -12.99 -3.05 -2.55
CA TRP A 131 -12.76 -1.85 -3.34
C TRP A 131 -13.95 -0.87 -3.26
N CYS A 132 -15.19 -1.35 -3.38
CA CYS A 132 -16.39 -0.53 -3.21
C CYS A 132 -16.50 0.07 -1.81
N SER A 133 -16.22 -0.73 -0.76
CA SER A 133 -16.25 -0.28 0.64
C SER A 133 -15.19 0.80 0.89
N TYR A 134 -13.97 0.60 0.39
CA TYR A 134 -12.88 1.57 0.48
C TYR A 134 -13.22 2.90 -0.21
N LEU A 135 -13.78 2.85 -1.41
CA LEU A 135 -14.27 4.03 -2.11
C LEU A 135 -15.58 4.59 -1.53
N GLY A 136 -16.23 3.93 -0.58
CA GLY A 136 -17.56 4.33 -0.08
C GLY A 136 -18.60 4.44 -1.20
N LYS A 137 -18.58 3.52 -2.15
CA LYS A 137 -19.53 3.41 -3.27
C LYS A 137 -20.42 2.19 -3.08
N ALA A 138 -21.69 2.34 -3.41
CA ALA A 138 -22.63 1.22 -3.38
C ALA A 138 -22.22 0.16 -4.40
N SER A 139 -22.29 -1.11 -4.01
CA SER A 139 -22.04 -2.23 -4.92
C SER A 139 -23.18 -2.33 -5.93
N ASN A 140 -22.85 -2.48 -7.21
CA ASN A 140 -23.81 -2.84 -8.26
C ASN A 140 -24.19 -4.34 -8.26
N VAL A 141 -23.75 -5.10 -7.27
CA VAL A 141 -24.15 -6.50 -7.11
C VAL A 141 -25.22 -6.57 -6.03
N ASP A 142 -26.47 -6.76 -6.46
CA ASP A 142 -27.62 -6.82 -5.55
C ASP A 142 -27.57 -8.12 -4.73
N SER A 143 -27.77 -8.02 -3.41
CA SER A 143 -27.72 -9.17 -2.48
C SER A 143 -29.09 -9.73 -2.08
N PHE A 144 -30.17 -9.16 -2.63
CA PHE A 144 -31.54 -9.37 -2.13
C PHE A 144 -32.39 -10.31 -2.98
N ASP A 145 -31.99 -10.64 -4.20
CA ASP A 145 -32.71 -11.63 -5.02
C ASP A 145 -32.17 -13.04 -4.76
N SER A 146 -33.09 -13.97 -4.50
CA SER A 146 -32.81 -15.41 -4.38
C SER A 146 -32.60 -16.10 -5.74
N ASP A 147 -32.42 -15.32 -6.81
CA ASP A 147 -32.31 -15.83 -8.17
C ASP A 147 -30.89 -16.30 -8.50
N THR A 148 -30.71 -17.63 -8.56
CA THR A 148 -29.47 -18.29 -9.01
C THR A 148 -28.99 -17.75 -10.36
N ARG A 149 -29.90 -17.36 -11.26
CA ARG A 149 -29.56 -16.87 -12.60
C ARG A 149 -28.76 -15.57 -12.52
N ARG A 150 -29.21 -14.65 -11.68
CA ARG A 150 -28.56 -13.35 -11.47
C ARG A 150 -27.17 -13.51 -10.84
N GLU A 151 -27.06 -14.42 -9.89
CA GLU A 151 -25.79 -14.80 -9.27
C GLU A 151 -24.80 -15.37 -10.31
N LEU A 152 -25.26 -16.26 -11.19
CA LEU A 152 -24.46 -16.79 -12.31
C LEU A 152 -24.06 -15.73 -13.32
N LEU A 153 -24.94 -14.75 -13.60
CA LEU A 153 -24.62 -13.64 -14.50
C LEU A 153 -23.50 -12.75 -13.96
N TYR A 154 -23.50 -12.44 -12.66
CA TYR A 154 -22.40 -11.67 -12.06
C TYR A 154 -21.08 -12.43 -12.06
N VAL A 155 -21.13 -13.72 -11.74
CA VAL A 155 -19.94 -14.59 -11.77
C VAL A 155 -19.41 -14.72 -13.21
N GLY A 156 -20.29 -15.00 -14.16
CA GLY A 156 -19.97 -15.11 -15.59
C GLY A 156 -19.37 -13.82 -16.13
N LEU A 157 -19.99 -12.67 -15.81
CA LEU A 157 -19.49 -11.35 -16.24
C LEU A 157 -18.07 -11.10 -15.72
N TYR A 158 -17.80 -11.38 -14.46
CA TYR A 158 -16.46 -11.21 -13.89
C TYR A 158 -15.43 -12.14 -14.55
N LEU A 159 -15.78 -13.42 -14.76
CA LEU A 159 -14.89 -14.38 -15.42
C LEU A 159 -14.61 -14.03 -16.87
N LEU A 160 -15.60 -13.52 -17.61
CA LEU A 160 -15.42 -13.05 -18.99
C LEU A 160 -14.49 -11.84 -19.07
N ILE A 161 -14.69 -10.85 -18.20
CA ILE A 161 -13.79 -9.70 -18.03
C ILE A 161 -12.37 -10.20 -17.73
N TRP A 162 -12.22 -11.08 -16.73
CA TRP A 162 -10.93 -11.63 -16.33
C TRP A 162 -10.26 -12.40 -17.47
N GLY A 163 -11.04 -13.20 -18.21
CA GLY A 163 -10.59 -14.01 -19.34
C GLY A 163 -9.93 -13.18 -20.44
N GLU A 164 -10.53 -12.05 -20.81
CA GLU A 164 -10.01 -11.16 -21.86
C GLU A 164 -9.02 -10.09 -21.36
N SER A 165 -8.89 -9.89 -20.06
CA SER A 165 -8.07 -8.80 -19.48
C SER A 165 -6.56 -8.94 -19.68
N ALA A 166 -6.03 -10.11 -20.08
CA ALA A 166 -4.60 -10.36 -20.32
C ALA A 166 -3.70 -9.75 -19.22
N ASN A 167 -2.82 -8.79 -19.56
CA ASN A 167 -1.90 -8.14 -18.61
C ASN A 167 -2.61 -7.23 -17.59
N LEU A 168 -3.84 -6.81 -17.83
CA LEU A 168 -4.61 -5.99 -16.87
C LEU A 168 -4.97 -6.77 -15.59
N ARG A 169 -4.83 -8.11 -15.60
CA ARG A 169 -5.00 -8.94 -14.40
C ARG A 169 -4.04 -8.58 -13.27
N PHE A 170 -2.90 -7.95 -13.58
CA PHE A 170 -1.95 -7.43 -12.59
C PHE A 170 -2.39 -6.10 -11.96
N MET A 171 -3.56 -5.57 -12.36
CA MET A 171 -4.16 -4.34 -11.83
C MET A 171 -5.58 -4.65 -11.31
N PRO A 172 -5.71 -5.28 -10.13
CA PRO A 172 -6.99 -5.78 -9.64
C PRO A 172 -8.06 -4.69 -9.46
N GLU A 173 -7.66 -3.47 -9.14
CA GLU A 173 -8.57 -2.34 -8.96
C GLU A 173 -9.05 -1.77 -10.29
N CYS A 174 -8.23 -1.88 -11.34
CA CYS A 174 -8.67 -1.65 -12.72
C CYS A 174 -9.76 -2.65 -13.12
N ILE A 175 -9.58 -3.93 -12.80
CA ILE A 175 -10.61 -4.96 -13.02
C ILE A 175 -11.88 -4.65 -12.22
N CYS A 176 -11.76 -4.21 -10.96
CA CYS A 176 -12.89 -3.80 -10.14
C CYS A 176 -13.65 -2.61 -10.76
N TYR A 177 -12.94 -1.63 -11.31
CA TYR A 177 -13.54 -0.49 -12.03
C TYR A 177 -14.33 -0.96 -13.26
N ILE A 178 -13.73 -1.79 -14.12
CA ILE A 178 -14.38 -2.33 -15.32
C ILE A 178 -15.64 -3.11 -14.93
N PHE A 179 -15.51 -4.02 -13.96
CA PHE A 179 -16.63 -4.81 -13.46
C PHE A 179 -17.72 -3.93 -12.84
N HIS A 180 -17.37 -2.88 -12.10
CA HIS A 180 -18.34 -1.97 -11.49
C HIS A 180 -19.29 -1.37 -12.52
N HIS A 181 -18.74 -0.85 -13.63
CA HIS A 181 -19.53 -0.23 -14.69
C HIS A 181 -20.31 -1.25 -15.52
N MET A 182 -19.69 -2.39 -15.87
CA MET A 182 -20.40 -3.42 -16.63
C MET A 182 -21.51 -4.07 -15.82
N ALA A 183 -21.34 -4.25 -14.50
CA ALA A 183 -22.40 -4.74 -13.61
C ALA A 183 -23.56 -3.74 -13.49
N MET A 184 -23.27 -2.43 -13.52
CA MET A 184 -24.31 -1.39 -13.59
C MET A 184 -25.11 -1.48 -14.89
N GLU A 185 -24.44 -1.63 -16.04
CA GLU A 185 -25.11 -1.83 -17.33
C GLU A 185 -25.91 -3.14 -17.38
N LEU A 186 -25.36 -4.23 -16.83
CA LEU A 186 -26.06 -5.50 -16.70
C LEU A 186 -27.37 -5.33 -15.92
N ASN A 187 -27.34 -4.64 -14.78
CA ASN A 187 -28.54 -4.36 -13.99
C ASN A 187 -29.59 -3.55 -14.75
N LYS A 188 -29.17 -2.60 -15.59
CA LYS A 188 -30.10 -1.84 -16.43
C LYS A 188 -30.78 -2.73 -17.46
N ILE A 189 -30.05 -3.68 -18.05
CA ILE A 189 -30.63 -4.68 -18.97
C ILE A 189 -31.62 -5.58 -18.23
N LEU A 190 -31.25 -6.10 -17.06
CA LEU A 190 -32.09 -7.01 -16.27
C LEU A 190 -33.38 -6.35 -15.74
N LYS A 191 -33.36 -5.03 -15.55
CA LYS A 191 -34.53 -4.25 -15.11
C LYS A 191 -35.33 -3.66 -16.29
N ASP A 192 -35.02 -4.07 -17.52
CA ASP A 192 -35.61 -3.56 -18.76
C ASP A 192 -35.70 -2.02 -18.80
N TYR A 193 -34.63 -1.35 -18.34
CA TYR A 193 -34.58 0.09 -18.32
C TYR A 193 -34.70 0.65 -19.74
N ILE A 194 -35.50 1.69 -19.91
CA ILE A 194 -35.67 2.40 -21.17
C ILE A 194 -34.70 3.57 -21.16
N ASP A 195 -33.87 3.65 -22.18
CA ASP A 195 -32.93 4.76 -22.35
C ASP A 195 -33.71 6.06 -22.60
N GLU A 196 -33.49 7.06 -21.74
CA GLU A 196 -34.20 8.34 -21.76
C GLU A 196 -33.93 9.13 -23.05
N ASP A 197 -32.74 8.97 -23.64
CA ASP A 197 -32.32 9.69 -24.84
C ASP A 197 -32.89 9.07 -26.13
N THR A 198 -32.97 7.73 -26.19
CA THR A 198 -33.37 7.02 -27.42
C THR A 198 -34.80 6.46 -27.39
N GLY A 199 -35.43 6.39 -26.21
CA GLY A 199 -36.74 5.78 -26.00
C GLY A 199 -36.77 4.28 -26.29
N ARG A 200 -35.60 3.63 -26.41
CA ARG A 200 -35.45 2.19 -26.69
C ARG A 200 -35.00 1.44 -25.44
N PRO A 201 -35.22 0.12 -25.37
CA PRO A 201 -34.65 -0.69 -24.29
C PRO A 201 -33.12 -0.53 -24.23
N TRP A 202 -32.59 -0.34 -23.03
CA TRP A 202 -31.18 -0.05 -22.79
C TRP A 202 -30.25 -1.05 -23.48
N ILE A 203 -29.20 -0.55 -24.14
CA ILE A 203 -28.16 -1.38 -24.77
C ILE A 203 -26.83 -0.99 -24.10
N PRO A 204 -25.96 -1.96 -23.76
CA PRO A 204 -24.63 -1.65 -23.24
C PRO A 204 -23.86 -0.71 -24.15
N SER A 205 -23.06 0.17 -23.56
CA SER A 205 -22.23 1.09 -24.32
C SER A 205 -21.15 0.37 -25.15
N LEU A 206 -20.85 -0.87 -24.77
CA LEU A 206 -19.98 -1.81 -25.48
C LEU A 206 -20.85 -2.91 -26.09
N SER A 207 -21.17 -2.79 -27.38
CA SER A 207 -21.94 -3.79 -28.13
C SER A 207 -21.22 -4.13 -29.44
N GLY A 208 -21.37 -5.36 -29.93
CA GLY A 208 -20.75 -5.86 -31.15
C GLY A 208 -19.56 -6.80 -30.91
N GLU A 209 -19.18 -7.52 -31.96
CA GLU A 209 -18.18 -8.59 -31.87
C GLU A 209 -16.78 -8.03 -31.52
N ASN A 210 -16.13 -8.62 -30.50
CA ASN A 210 -14.81 -8.24 -30.01
C ASN A 210 -14.69 -6.77 -29.54
N THR A 211 -15.82 -6.13 -29.19
CA THR A 211 -15.83 -4.73 -28.75
C THR A 211 -15.16 -4.56 -27.40
N PHE A 212 -15.31 -5.50 -26.46
CA PHE A 212 -14.68 -5.42 -25.14
C PHE A 212 -13.15 -5.37 -25.25
N LEU A 213 -12.55 -6.32 -25.97
CA LEU A 213 -11.11 -6.35 -26.22
C LEU A 213 -10.62 -5.05 -26.89
N ASN A 214 -11.30 -4.58 -27.92
CA ASN A 214 -10.84 -3.44 -28.72
C ASN A 214 -11.06 -2.08 -28.06
N ARG A 215 -12.14 -1.90 -27.29
CA ARG A 215 -12.51 -0.60 -26.70
C ARG A 215 -12.18 -0.46 -25.23
N VAL A 216 -11.98 -1.57 -24.49
CA VAL A 216 -11.64 -1.54 -23.06
C VAL A 216 -10.21 -2.01 -22.84
N VAL A 217 -9.88 -3.25 -23.22
CA VAL A 217 -8.60 -3.87 -22.87
C VAL A 217 -7.44 -3.25 -23.65
N LYS A 218 -7.56 -3.19 -24.98
CA LYS A 218 -6.50 -2.73 -25.87
C LYS A 218 -6.06 -1.28 -25.60
N PRO A 219 -6.96 -0.30 -25.38
CA PRO A 219 -6.52 1.07 -25.12
C PRO A 219 -5.76 1.24 -23.80
N ILE A 220 -6.18 0.51 -22.74
CA ILE A 220 -5.45 0.52 -21.46
C ILE A 220 -4.09 -0.13 -21.65
N TYR A 221 -4.04 -1.26 -22.36
CA TYR A 221 -2.79 -1.95 -22.69
C TYR A 221 -1.84 -1.08 -23.53
N ASP A 222 -2.33 -0.40 -24.56
CA ASP A 222 -1.52 0.46 -25.42
C ASP A 222 -0.96 1.67 -24.63
N THR A 223 -1.72 2.19 -23.67
CA THR A 223 -1.25 3.22 -22.74
C THR A 223 -0.10 2.71 -21.87
N ILE A 224 -0.25 1.51 -21.29
CA ILE A 224 0.81 0.87 -20.49
C ILE A 224 2.04 0.58 -21.36
N LYS A 225 1.84 0.06 -22.57
CA LYS A 225 2.92 -0.27 -23.52
C LYS A 225 3.70 0.99 -23.92
N ALA A 226 3.02 2.09 -24.20
CA ALA A 226 3.65 3.37 -24.51
C ALA A 226 4.50 3.87 -23.34
N GLU A 227 4.03 3.68 -22.11
CA GLU A 227 4.76 4.08 -20.90
C GLU A 227 5.97 3.17 -20.61
N VAL A 228 5.83 1.86 -20.80
CA VAL A 228 6.94 0.90 -20.69
C VAL A 228 8.02 1.20 -21.72
N ALA A 229 7.66 1.62 -22.93
CA ALA A 229 8.64 2.05 -23.93
C ALA A 229 9.47 3.25 -23.46
N LYS A 230 8.89 4.16 -22.64
CA LYS A 230 9.63 5.29 -22.03
C LYS A 230 10.66 4.84 -20.99
N SER A 231 10.50 3.63 -20.41
CA SER A 231 11.43 3.11 -19.39
C SER A 231 12.84 2.79 -19.93
N LYS A 232 13.02 2.69 -21.26
CA LYS A 232 14.29 2.29 -21.91
C LYS A 232 14.91 1.04 -21.26
N ASN A 233 14.11 -0.03 -21.12
CA ASN A 233 14.50 -1.28 -20.46
C ASN A 233 15.04 -1.11 -19.03
N GLY A 234 14.43 -0.19 -18.25
CA GLY A 234 14.80 0.07 -16.86
C GLY A 234 16.01 1.00 -16.67
N THR A 235 16.55 1.57 -17.75
CA THR A 235 17.66 2.53 -17.68
C THR A 235 17.16 3.95 -17.41
N ALA A 236 15.88 4.24 -17.68
CA ALA A 236 15.29 5.55 -17.42
C ALA A 236 15.03 5.75 -15.90
N PRO A 237 15.29 6.96 -15.38
CA PRO A 237 14.89 7.34 -14.03
C PRO A 237 13.40 7.06 -13.74
N HIS A 238 13.07 6.54 -12.55
CA HIS A 238 11.68 6.16 -12.20
C HIS A 238 10.70 7.35 -12.06
N ASP A 239 11.19 8.58 -12.15
CA ASP A 239 10.39 9.80 -12.19
C ASP A 239 9.86 10.14 -13.59
N THR A 240 10.45 9.56 -14.64
CA THR A 240 10.07 9.86 -16.04
C THR A 240 9.02 8.92 -16.61
N TRP A 241 8.64 7.85 -15.91
CA TRP A 241 7.66 6.86 -16.38
C TRP A 241 6.85 6.25 -15.23
N ARG A 242 5.65 5.77 -15.54
CA ARG A 242 4.74 5.09 -14.61
C ARG A 242 4.82 3.57 -14.74
N ASN A 243 4.88 2.86 -13.62
CA ASN A 243 4.79 1.40 -13.57
C ASN A 243 3.33 0.93 -13.43
N TYR A 244 3.07 -0.38 -13.55
CA TYR A 244 1.75 -0.97 -13.37
C TYR A 244 1.10 -0.57 -12.03
N ASP A 245 1.90 -0.45 -10.96
CA ASP A 245 1.43 -0.03 -9.64
C ASP A 245 0.94 1.43 -9.64
N ASP A 246 1.64 2.33 -10.32
CA ASP A 246 1.21 3.73 -10.50
C ASP A 246 -0.12 3.80 -11.28
N PHE A 247 -0.30 2.93 -12.28
CA PHE A 247 -1.57 2.84 -13.03
C PHE A 247 -2.69 2.25 -12.17
N ASN A 248 -2.38 1.30 -11.29
CA ASN A 248 -3.35 0.67 -10.41
C ASN A 248 -3.80 1.62 -9.28
N GLU A 249 -2.87 2.40 -8.71
CA GLU A 249 -3.15 3.44 -7.70
C GLU A 249 -4.18 4.46 -8.19
N TYR A 250 -4.23 4.75 -9.49
CA TYR A 250 -5.24 5.64 -10.08
C TYR A 250 -6.69 5.20 -9.75
N PHE A 251 -6.94 3.88 -9.68
CA PHE A 251 -8.26 3.31 -9.38
C PHE A 251 -8.59 3.26 -7.89
N TRP A 252 -7.68 3.71 -7.01
CA TRP A 252 -7.95 3.88 -5.58
C TRP A 252 -8.64 5.20 -5.25
N SER A 253 -8.75 6.11 -6.21
CA SER A 253 -9.39 7.41 -6.02
C SER A 253 -10.79 7.47 -6.63
N LYS A 254 -11.72 8.12 -5.93
CA LYS A 254 -13.06 8.46 -6.48
C LYS A 254 -12.99 9.27 -7.77
N SER A 255 -11.87 9.94 -8.03
CA SER A 255 -11.67 10.71 -9.27
C SER A 255 -11.67 9.83 -10.52
N CYS A 256 -11.33 8.53 -10.43
CA CYS A 256 -11.36 7.65 -11.61
C CYS A 256 -12.77 7.56 -12.20
N LEU A 257 -13.79 7.41 -11.34
CA LEU A 257 -15.21 7.34 -11.72
C LEU A 257 -15.75 8.63 -12.36
N GLN A 258 -15.09 9.77 -12.13
CA GLN A 258 -15.51 11.07 -12.68
C GLN A 258 -14.68 11.52 -13.88
N THR A 259 -13.44 11.04 -13.99
CA THR A 259 -12.47 11.55 -14.97
C THR A 259 -12.28 10.60 -16.15
N LEU A 260 -12.30 9.29 -15.89
CA LEU A 260 -12.10 8.28 -16.94
C LEU A 260 -13.39 8.00 -17.72
N ASN A 261 -14.56 8.25 -17.09
CA ASN A 261 -15.91 8.02 -17.60
C ASN A 261 -16.16 6.56 -18.05
N TRP A 262 -17.42 6.25 -18.34
CA TRP A 262 -17.83 4.99 -18.96
C TRP A 262 -18.85 5.29 -20.07
N PRO A 263 -18.55 5.02 -21.35
CA PRO A 263 -17.32 4.44 -21.93
C PRO A 263 -16.03 5.21 -21.63
N LEU A 264 -14.89 4.54 -21.79
CA LEU A 264 -13.58 5.13 -21.54
C LEU A 264 -13.35 6.37 -22.43
N ASP A 265 -13.07 7.51 -21.79
CA ASP A 265 -12.62 8.72 -22.49
C ASP A 265 -11.10 8.71 -22.67
N PHE A 266 -10.67 8.62 -23.93
CA PHE A 266 -9.26 8.55 -24.32
C PHE A 266 -8.49 9.86 -24.12
N TYR A 267 -9.19 10.98 -23.89
CA TYR A 267 -8.58 12.27 -23.54
C TYR A 267 -8.45 12.51 -22.02
N SER A 268 -8.88 11.54 -21.21
CA SER A 268 -8.84 11.65 -19.77
C SER A 268 -7.40 11.73 -19.22
N LYS A 269 -7.24 12.27 -18.01
CA LYS A 269 -5.93 12.36 -17.32
C LYS A 269 -5.18 11.01 -17.23
N PHE A 270 -5.87 9.88 -17.36
CA PHE A 270 -5.26 8.55 -17.40
C PHE A 270 -4.23 8.42 -18.53
N THR A 271 -4.55 8.94 -19.72
CA THR A 271 -3.67 8.95 -20.89
C THR A 271 -2.66 10.13 -20.89
N SER A 272 -2.87 11.13 -20.03
CA SER A 272 -1.95 12.27 -19.92
C SER A 272 -0.56 11.87 -19.42
N GLU A 273 0.48 12.45 -20.01
CA GLU A 273 1.88 12.00 -19.90
C GLU A 273 2.59 12.32 -18.57
N ARG A 274 1.89 12.86 -17.56
CA ARG A 274 2.53 13.31 -16.33
C ARG A 274 2.24 12.36 -15.17
N LYS A 275 3.31 11.84 -14.54
CA LYS A 275 3.23 11.10 -13.29
C LYS A 275 2.69 12.02 -12.19
N THR A 276 1.45 11.79 -11.79
CA THR A 276 0.75 12.54 -10.72
C THR A 276 0.87 11.85 -9.34
N GLY A 277 1.46 10.65 -9.30
CA GLY A 277 1.68 9.85 -8.09
C GLY A 277 3.02 10.13 -7.38
N PHE A 278 3.39 9.26 -6.44
CA PHE A 278 4.67 9.36 -5.74
C PHE A 278 5.83 9.26 -6.74
N VAL A 279 6.68 10.30 -6.77
CA VAL A 279 7.89 10.30 -7.57
C VAL A 279 9.07 10.14 -6.64
N GLU A 280 9.67 8.95 -6.63
CA GLU A 280 10.88 8.72 -5.86
C GLU A 280 12.07 9.42 -6.53
N ARG A 281 12.46 10.58 -6.00
CA ARG A 281 13.72 11.22 -6.39
C ARG A 281 14.88 10.51 -5.71
N ARG A 282 15.70 9.77 -6.46
CA ARG A 282 16.92 9.11 -5.96
C ARG A 282 17.94 10.15 -5.47
N THR A 283 17.82 10.57 -4.22
CA THR A 283 18.80 11.43 -3.54
C THR A 283 19.21 10.80 -2.21
N PHE A 284 20.38 11.18 -1.69
CA PHE A 284 20.81 10.74 -0.36
C PHE A 284 19.79 11.11 0.74
N TRP A 285 19.09 12.23 0.56
CA TRP A 285 18.04 12.69 1.45
C TRP A 285 16.84 11.73 1.56
N ASN A 286 16.61 10.89 0.56
CA ASN A 286 15.56 9.86 0.65
C ASN A 286 15.86 8.82 1.75
N VAL A 287 17.13 8.48 1.98
CA VAL A 287 17.50 7.55 3.07
C VAL A 287 17.17 8.17 4.42
N TYR A 288 17.44 9.47 4.59
CA TYR A 288 17.08 10.17 5.81
C TYR A 288 15.56 10.26 6.00
N ARG A 289 14.82 10.63 4.94
CA ARG A 289 13.36 10.75 4.96
C ARG A 289 12.66 9.44 5.32
N SER A 290 13.13 8.34 4.73
CA SER A 290 12.44 7.04 4.78
C SER A 290 12.72 6.28 6.08
N PHE A 291 13.88 6.52 6.70
CA PHE A 291 14.29 5.86 7.94
C PHE A 291 14.41 6.84 9.11
N ASP A 292 13.49 7.82 9.19
CA ASP A 292 13.50 8.90 10.18
C ASP A 292 13.62 8.38 11.63
N ARG A 293 12.87 7.34 11.98
CA ARG A 293 12.90 6.72 13.32
C ARG A 293 14.27 6.16 13.67
N LEU A 294 14.95 5.54 12.71
CA LEU A 294 16.29 5.00 12.89
C LEU A 294 17.28 6.12 13.19
N TRP A 295 17.25 7.20 12.39
CA TRP A 295 18.14 8.35 12.57
C TRP A 295 17.90 9.01 13.92
N VAL A 296 16.64 9.29 14.27
CA VAL A 296 16.26 9.89 15.56
C VAL A 296 16.79 9.04 16.72
N MET A 297 16.61 7.72 16.67
CA MET A 297 17.16 6.82 17.67
C MET A 297 18.69 6.95 17.77
N LEU A 298 19.42 6.79 16.66
CA LEU A 298 20.88 6.82 16.65
C LEU A 298 21.44 8.14 17.20
N PHE A 299 20.90 9.28 16.79
CA PHE A 299 21.37 10.58 17.27
C PHE A 299 21.02 10.86 18.74
N LEU A 300 19.84 10.44 19.21
CA LEU A 300 19.47 10.58 20.63
C LEU A 300 20.34 9.72 21.54
N PHE A 301 20.59 8.47 21.14
CA PHE A 301 21.48 7.57 21.89
C PHE A 301 22.93 8.07 21.87
N LEU A 302 23.41 8.64 20.76
CA LEU A 302 24.73 9.28 20.72
C LEU A 302 24.79 10.48 21.68
N HIS A 303 23.77 11.33 21.67
CA HIS A 303 23.70 12.52 22.53
C HIS A 303 23.72 12.14 24.02
N ILE A 304 22.91 11.17 24.46
CA ILE A 304 22.92 10.75 25.87
C ILE A 304 24.26 10.11 26.26
N MET A 305 24.86 9.29 25.39
CA MET A 305 26.16 8.68 25.65
C MET A 305 27.25 9.75 25.81
N VAL A 306 27.24 10.79 24.98
CA VAL A 306 28.19 11.91 25.08
C VAL A 306 28.03 12.67 26.41
N ILE A 307 26.80 12.97 26.82
CA ILE A 307 26.54 13.64 28.10
C ILE A 307 27.04 12.79 29.28
N LEU A 308 26.72 11.50 29.30
CA LEU A 308 27.05 10.61 30.41
C LEU A 308 28.55 10.31 30.48
N ALA A 309 29.22 10.15 29.34
CA ALA A 309 30.65 9.89 29.31
C ALA A 309 31.47 11.16 29.63
N TRP A 310 30.90 12.36 29.54
CA TRP A 310 31.56 13.61 29.96
C TRP A 310 31.91 13.67 31.44
N GLU A 311 31.18 12.96 32.31
CA GLU A 311 31.49 12.93 33.75
C GLU A 311 32.63 11.95 34.11
N GLU A 312 33.11 11.15 33.15
CA GLU A 312 34.21 10.16 33.29
C GLU A 312 34.02 9.17 34.46
N LYS A 313 32.78 8.94 34.91
CA LYS A 313 32.47 7.93 35.92
C LYS A 313 32.68 6.50 35.39
N LYS A 314 32.88 5.55 36.30
CA LYS A 314 33.09 4.13 35.94
C LYS A 314 31.89 3.58 35.16
N PHE A 315 30.67 3.84 35.64
CA PHE A 315 29.42 3.43 35.01
C PHE A 315 28.51 4.63 34.72
N PRO A 316 27.67 4.56 33.67
CA PRO A 316 26.86 5.68 33.21
C PRO A 316 25.81 6.14 34.23
N TRP A 317 25.21 5.25 35.01
CA TRP A 317 24.15 5.61 35.98
C TRP A 317 24.67 6.46 37.14
N LEU A 318 25.93 6.31 37.57
CA LEU A 318 26.50 7.17 38.63
C LEU A 318 26.67 8.63 38.17
N ALA A 319 26.71 8.89 36.86
CA ALA A 319 26.74 10.26 36.35
C ALA A 319 25.39 10.97 36.57
N LEU A 320 24.28 10.22 36.65
CA LEU A 320 22.93 10.78 36.83
C LEU A 320 22.65 11.27 38.27
N ASP A 321 23.44 10.84 39.25
CA ASP A 321 23.35 11.34 40.63
C ASP A 321 23.59 12.85 40.68
N ASN A 322 24.37 13.38 39.72
CA ASN A 322 24.54 14.82 39.56
C ASN A 322 23.32 15.43 38.86
N LYS A 323 22.62 16.31 39.57
CA LYS A 323 21.45 17.03 39.05
C LYS A 323 21.76 17.90 37.84
N ASP A 324 22.96 18.46 37.75
CA ASP A 324 23.39 19.23 36.59
C ASP A 324 23.44 18.32 35.33
N VAL A 325 23.86 17.06 35.47
CA VAL A 325 23.89 16.07 34.39
C VAL A 325 22.48 15.61 34.03
N THR A 326 21.64 15.34 35.03
CA THR A 326 20.23 14.97 34.81
C THR A 326 19.49 16.06 34.03
N VAL A 327 19.73 17.34 34.33
CA VAL A 327 19.14 18.44 33.55
C VAL A 327 19.79 18.56 32.17
N ARG A 328 21.10 18.30 32.01
CA ARG A 328 21.72 18.22 30.67
C ARG A 328 21.06 17.14 29.81
N VAL A 329 20.70 15.98 30.37
CA VAL A 329 19.98 14.92 29.63
C VAL A 329 18.63 15.41 29.07
N LEU A 330 18.00 16.43 29.66
CA LEU A 330 16.77 17.01 29.11
C LEU A 330 16.97 17.71 27.75
N SER A 331 18.21 18.03 27.36
CA SER A 331 18.52 18.53 26.01
C SER A 331 18.14 17.53 24.90
N LEU A 332 17.96 16.25 25.23
CA LEU A 332 17.49 15.23 24.30
C LEU A 332 16.16 15.60 23.65
N PHE A 333 15.25 16.27 24.37
CA PHE A 333 13.97 16.72 23.81
C PHE A 333 14.16 17.81 22.76
N ILE A 334 15.20 18.66 22.90
CA ILE A 334 15.56 19.67 21.89
C ILE A 334 16.08 18.98 20.63
N THR A 335 16.98 18.00 20.78
CA THR A 335 17.48 17.22 19.64
C THR A 335 16.36 16.47 18.96
N TRP A 336 15.47 15.83 19.73
CA TRP A 336 14.34 15.09 19.19
C TRP A 336 13.39 16.00 18.40
N SER A 337 13.00 17.14 18.98
CA SER A 337 12.12 18.10 18.30
C SER A 337 12.78 18.74 17.08
N GLY A 338 14.08 19.05 17.17
CA GLY A 338 14.86 19.60 16.06
C GLY A 338 14.97 18.63 14.89
N MET A 339 15.17 17.35 15.16
CA MET A 339 15.17 16.32 14.11
C MET A 339 13.79 16.13 13.48
N ARG A 340 12.70 16.22 14.26
CA ARG A 340 11.34 16.22 13.72
C ARG A 340 11.07 17.45 12.85
N LEU A 341 11.57 18.62 13.24
CA LEU A 341 11.48 19.83 12.41
C LEU A 341 12.26 19.67 11.11
N PHE A 342 13.48 19.13 11.18
CA PHE A 342 14.28 18.86 9.98
C PHE A 342 13.57 17.88 9.04
N HIS A 343 12.99 16.79 9.57
CA HIS A 343 12.19 15.86 8.79
C HIS A 343 10.95 16.52 8.17
N ALA A 344 10.22 17.34 8.93
CA ALA A 344 9.07 18.09 8.44
C ALA A 344 9.42 19.11 7.34
N LEU A 345 10.64 19.66 7.33
CA LEU A 345 11.14 20.53 6.26
C LEU A 345 11.57 19.74 5.01
N LEU A 346 12.10 18.53 5.22
CA LEU A 346 12.57 17.66 4.16
C LEU A 346 11.40 17.04 3.36
N GLU A 347 10.28 16.74 4.02
CA GLU A 347 9.07 16.17 3.40
C GLU A 347 8.60 17.00 2.18
N PRO A 348 8.31 18.32 2.28
CA PRO A 348 7.89 19.11 1.12
C PRO A 348 8.99 19.30 0.07
N ALA A 349 10.25 19.43 0.48
CA ALA A 349 11.37 19.61 -0.45
C ALA A 349 11.52 18.41 -1.40
N MET A 350 11.25 17.21 -0.90
CA MET A 350 11.32 15.96 -1.66
C MET A 350 10.02 15.64 -2.40
N GLU A 351 8.86 15.95 -1.82
CA GLU A 351 7.54 15.59 -2.36
C GLU A 351 6.82 16.72 -3.11
N PHE A 352 7.51 17.81 -3.45
CA PHE A 352 6.92 18.95 -4.16
C PHE A 352 6.22 18.53 -5.49
N SER A 353 6.67 17.45 -6.12
CA SER A 353 6.05 16.88 -7.33
C SER A 353 4.65 16.31 -7.11
N ARG A 354 4.28 15.92 -5.88
CA ARG A 354 2.94 15.41 -5.53
C ARG A 354 1.92 16.52 -5.32
N VAL A 355 2.37 17.78 -5.24
CA VAL A 355 1.49 18.92 -5.03
C VAL A 355 0.72 19.19 -6.32
N SER A 356 -0.51 18.69 -6.36
CA SER A 356 -1.47 18.99 -7.43
C SER A 356 -2.55 19.94 -6.94
N ARG A 357 -3.26 20.58 -7.87
CA ARG A 357 -4.37 21.50 -7.57
C ARG A 357 -5.53 20.85 -6.78
N HIS A 358 -5.59 19.52 -6.75
CA HIS A 358 -6.63 18.75 -6.06
C HIS A 358 -6.20 18.22 -4.67
N THR A 359 -4.94 18.41 -4.26
CA THR A 359 -4.40 17.89 -2.98
C THR A 359 -4.14 19.01 -1.96
N TRP A 360 -5.06 19.98 -1.85
CA TRP A 360 -4.91 21.11 -0.91
C TRP A 360 -4.79 20.65 0.56
N GLY A 361 -5.51 19.58 0.92
CA GLY A 361 -5.40 18.99 2.25
C GLY A 361 -3.99 18.46 2.58
N LEU A 362 -3.24 17.99 1.57
CA LEU A 362 -1.85 17.55 1.74
C LEU A 362 -0.92 18.73 2.01
N VAL A 363 -1.07 19.81 1.24
CA VAL A 363 -0.29 21.04 1.42
C VAL A 363 -0.54 21.64 2.79
N LEU A 364 -1.81 21.73 3.21
CA LEU A 364 -2.18 22.22 4.54
C LEU A 364 -1.55 21.37 5.64
N ARG A 365 -1.58 20.03 5.51
CA ARG A 365 -0.96 19.11 6.46
C ARG A 365 0.55 19.31 6.56
N MET A 366 1.24 19.45 5.43
CA MET A 366 2.69 19.70 5.38
C MET A 366 3.07 21.01 6.10
N VAL A 367 2.36 22.11 5.82
CA VAL A 367 2.59 23.40 6.47
C VAL A 367 2.34 23.31 7.97
N LEU A 368 1.21 22.70 8.38
CA LEU A 368 0.86 22.58 9.79
C LEU A 368 1.87 21.72 10.56
N ARG A 369 2.43 20.66 9.94
CA ARG A 369 3.51 19.85 10.53
C ARG A 369 4.77 20.68 10.81
N ILE A 370 5.19 21.52 9.85
CA ILE A 370 6.36 22.40 10.04
C ILE A 370 6.11 23.38 11.19
N LEU A 371 4.94 24.05 11.20
CA LEU A 371 4.60 25.01 12.25
C LEU A 371 4.58 24.37 13.64
N VAL A 372 3.95 23.21 13.77
CA VAL A 372 3.88 22.48 15.04
C VAL A 372 5.27 22.01 15.48
N ALA A 373 6.09 21.47 14.58
CA ALA A 373 7.45 21.04 14.90
C ALA A 373 8.37 22.21 15.30
N ALA A 374 8.22 23.37 14.63
CA ALA A 374 8.95 24.59 14.96
C ALA A 374 8.54 25.14 16.32
N ALA A 375 7.23 25.18 16.61
CA ALA A 375 6.69 25.62 17.90
C ALA A 375 7.21 24.77 19.07
N TRP A 376 7.21 23.43 18.93
CA TRP A 376 7.77 22.54 19.93
C TRP A 376 9.27 22.75 20.13
N THR A 377 10.03 22.85 19.03
CA THR A 377 11.49 23.07 19.10
C THR A 377 11.81 24.40 19.79
N GLY A 378 11.14 25.49 19.41
CA GLY A 378 11.30 26.78 20.06
C GLY A 378 10.94 26.75 21.55
N THR A 379 9.83 26.07 21.89
CA THR A 379 9.38 25.92 23.28
C THR A 379 10.43 25.18 24.13
N PHE A 380 10.98 24.07 23.65
CA PHE A 380 12.02 23.32 24.39
C PHE A 380 13.31 24.13 24.54
N VAL A 381 13.76 24.83 23.48
CA VAL A 381 14.94 25.69 23.54
C VAL A 381 14.75 26.83 24.57
N ILE A 382 13.61 27.53 24.53
CA ILE A 382 13.31 28.62 25.47
C ILE A 382 13.20 28.09 26.91
N CYS A 383 12.49 26.97 27.14
CA CYS A 383 12.35 26.44 28.49
C CYS A 383 13.68 25.95 29.05
N TYR A 384 14.49 25.27 28.24
CA TYR A 384 15.81 24.76 28.64
C TYR A 384 16.79 25.89 28.95
N THR A 385 16.88 26.91 28.08
CA THR A 385 17.72 28.09 28.33
C THR A 385 17.28 28.82 29.61
N ARG A 386 15.97 28.98 29.84
CA ARG A 386 15.45 29.56 31.09
C ARG A 386 15.80 28.77 32.35
N ILE A 387 15.94 27.45 32.27
CA ILE A 387 16.40 26.62 33.40
C ILE A 387 17.86 26.97 33.72
N TRP A 388 18.73 26.97 32.72
CA TRP A 388 20.16 27.26 32.91
C TRP A 388 20.42 28.70 33.34
N VAL A 389 19.73 29.68 32.75
CA VAL A 389 19.84 31.09 33.17
C VAL A 389 19.49 31.23 34.66
N GLN A 390 18.44 30.56 35.14
CA GLN A 390 18.09 30.57 36.57
C GLN A 390 19.15 29.88 37.43
N ARG A 391 19.63 28.71 37.01
CA ARG A 391 20.67 27.93 37.70
C ARG A 391 22.00 28.70 37.83
N TYR A 392 22.37 29.49 36.82
CA TYR A 392 23.56 30.32 36.84
C TYR A 392 23.37 31.58 37.70
N HIS A 393 22.20 32.21 37.63
CA HIS A 393 21.86 33.36 38.45
C HIS A 393 21.86 33.02 39.95
N ASP A 394 21.20 31.93 40.32
CA ASP A 394 21.02 31.54 41.73
C ASP A 394 22.22 30.75 42.29
N LYS A 395 23.19 30.36 41.44
CA LYS A 395 24.38 29.55 41.75
C LYS A 395 24.12 28.16 42.37
N HIS A 396 22.89 27.84 42.76
CA HIS A 396 22.44 26.54 43.24
C HIS A 396 21.07 26.16 42.63
N TRP A 397 20.58 24.95 42.92
CA TRP A 397 19.25 24.50 42.50
C TRP A 397 18.15 25.07 43.41
N SER A 398 17.73 26.30 43.15
CA SER A 398 16.62 26.98 43.84
C SER A 398 15.26 26.30 43.60
N ASN A 399 14.26 26.64 44.41
CA ASN A 399 12.90 26.14 44.24
C ASN A 399 12.31 26.57 42.88
N GLU A 400 12.63 27.79 42.45
CA GLU A 400 12.26 28.37 41.16
C GLU A 400 12.89 27.58 40.01
N ALA A 401 14.17 27.22 40.10
CA ALA A 401 14.83 26.38 39.11
C ALA A 401 14.18 24.98 39.03
N ASN A 402 13.82 24.39 40.18
CA ASN A 402 13.15 23.09 40.23
C ASN A 402 11.73 23.12 39.65
N GLN A 403 11.00 24.21 39.86
CA GLN A 403 9.68 24.41 39.24
C GLN A 403 9.80 24.50 37.72
N ARG A 404 10.82 25.19 37.19
CA ARG A 404 11.08 25.25 35.74
C ARG A 404 11.45 23.89 35.14
N VAL A 405 12.25 23.09 35.84
CA VAL A 405 12.54 21.70 35.43
C VAL A 405 11.27 20.85 35.44
N THR A 406 10.44 20.96 36.48
CA THR A 406 9.16 20.24 36.57
C THR A 406 8.21 20.64 35.43
N PHE A 407 8.14 21.94 35.11
CA PHE A 407 7.38 22.43 33.97
C PHE A 407 7.88 21.85 32.64
N PHE A 408 9.20 21.82 32.44
CA PHE A 408 9.81 21.19 31.26
C PHE A 408 9.43 19.71 31.14
N LEU A 409 9.48 18.95 32.25
CA LEU A 409 9.09 17.54 32.27
C LEU A 409 7.61 17.33 31.90
N ARG A 410 6.71 18.22 32.35
CA ARG A 410 5.30 18.18 31.95
C ARG A 410 5.12 18.42 30.45
N LEU A 411 5.85 19.37 29.87
CA LEU A 411 5.86 19.60 28.42
C LEU A 411 6.44 18.42 27.64
N ALA A 412 7.53 17.84 28.14
CA ALA A 412 8.15 16.65 27.57
C ALA A 412 7.19 15.44 27.56
N PHE A 413 6.43 15.24 28.65
CA PHE A 413 5.39 14.21 28.72
C PHE A 413 4.28 14.45 27.68
N LEU A 414 3.78 15.68 27.57
CA LEU A 414 2.76 16.04 26.57
C LEU A 414 3.26 15.81 25.13
N TYR A 415 4.52 16.14 24.86
CA TYR A 415 5.14 15.92 23.56
C TYR A 415 5.33 14.42 23.23
N GLY A 416 5.65 13.61 24.24
CA GLY A 416 5.84 12.15 24.10
C GLY A 416 4.54 11.36 23.96
N LEU A 417 3.41 11.90 24.44
CA LEU A 417 2.11 11.23 24.53
C LEU A 417 1.66 10.55 23.22
N PRO A 418 1.74 11.17 22.03
CA PRO A 418 1.34 10.51 20.79
C PRO A 418 2.13 9.22 20.49
N ASN A 419 3.43 9.19 20.81
CA ASN A 419 4.25 7.99 20.60
C ASN A 419 3.93 6.90 21.63
N MET A 420 3.54 7.29 22.85
CA MET A 420 3.06 6.32 23.85
C MET A 420 1.73 5.70 23.41
N VAL A 421 0.83 6.49 22.84
CA VAL A 421 -0.41 5.98 22.24
C VAL A 421 -0.08 5.01 21.09
N GLU A 422 0.86 5.36 20.21
CA GLU A 422 1.31 4.45 19.14
C GLU A 422 1.85 3.12 19.69
N LEU A 423 2.67 3.17 20.75
CA LEU A 423 3.20 1.98 21.42
C LEU A 423 2.08 1.10 22.00
N VAL A 424 1.08 1.70 22.64
CA VAL A 424 -0.09 0.97 23.17
C VAL A 424 -0.88 0.33 22.03
N LEU A 425 -1.12 1.07 20.95
CA LEU A 425 -1.84 0.56 19.77
C LEU A 425 -1.07 -0.54 19.03
N PHE A 426 0.26 -0.54 19.09
CA PHE A 426 1.10 -1.60 18.54
C PHE A 426 0.82 -2.95 19.23
N PHE A 427 0.64 -2.97 20.55
CA PHE A 427 0.32 -4.20 21.30
C PHE A 427 -1.17 -4.54 21.33
N LEU A 428 -2.05 -3.53 21.33
CA LEU A 428 -3.51 -3.68 21.44
C LEU A 428 -4.23 -3.23 20.16
N PRO A 429 -4.12 -4.00 19.06
CA PRO A 429 -4.71 -3.63 17.77
C PRO A 429 -6.24 -3.52 17.80
N CYS A 430 -6.93 -4.16 18.75
CA CYS A 430 -8.39 -4.18 18.84
C CYS A 430 -9.02 -2.80 19.12
N ILE A 431 -8.26 -1.84 19.65
CA ILE A 431 -8.75 -0.49 19.98
C ILE A 431 -8.97 0.37 18.70
N TRP A 432 -8.50 -0.08 17.54
CA TRP A 432 -8.66 0.61 16.25
C TRP A 432 -10.11 0.71 15.74
N LEU A 433 -11.08 0.05 16.39
CA LEU A 433 -12.45 -0.10 15.87
C LEU A 433 -13.31 1.18 15.94
N ASN A 434 -12.84 2.29 16.53
CA ASN A 434 -13.61 3.54 16.58
C ASN A 434 -13.29 4.47 15.39
N ALA A 435 -14.05 4.30 14.30
CA ALA A 435 -13.74 4.83 12.97
C ALA A 435 -13.59 6.36 12.85
N LYS A 436 -14.34 7.17 13.61
CA LYS A 436 -14.35 8.64 13.40
C LYS A 436 -13.14 9.36 14.00
N VAL A 437 -12.82 9.07 15.26
CA VAL A 437 -11.62 9.64 15.92
C VAL A 437 -10.36 9.08 15.27
N PHE A 438 -10.40 7.79 14.92
CA PHE A 438 -9.31 7.15 14.20
C PHE A 438 -9.05 7.80 12.84
N ASN A 439 -10.06 8.15 12.05
CA ASN A 439 -9.84 8.79 10.75
C ASN A 439 -9.15 10.15 10.86
N LEU A 440 -9.48 10.95 11.87
CA LEU A 440 -8.82 12.25 12.11
C LEU A 440 -7.38 12.04 12.61
N LEU A 441 -7.18 11.12 13.56
CA LEU A 441 -5.88 10.83 14.15
C LEU A 441 -4.94 10.16 13.12
N SER A 442 -5.48 9.27 12.30
CA SER A 442 -4.81 8.70 11.12
C SER A 442 -4.45 9.83 10.18
N TRP A 443 -5.40 10.66 9.74
CA TRP A 443 -5.10 11.78 8.84
C TRP A 443 -3.95 12.68 9.32
N TRP A 444 -3.78 12.86 10.64
CA TRP A 444 -2.64 13.61 11.19
C TRP A 444 -1.34 12.77 11.32
N PHE A 445 -1.40 11.57 11.89
CA PHE A 445 -0.24 10.74 12.25
C PHE A 445 0.16 9.71 11.18
N HIS A 446 -0.78 9.05 10.51
CA HIS A 446 -0.55 7.97 9.55
C HIS A 446 -1.23 8.28 8.20
N GLY A 447 -0.46 8.35 7.10
CA GLY A 447 -1.09 8.38 5.77
C GLY A 447 -2.03 7.18 5.60
N ASN A 448 -3.18 7.35 4.94
CA ASN A 448 -4.08 6.24 4.65
C ASN A 448 -3.43 5.35 3.58
N CYS A 449 -2.63 4.38 3.99
CA CYS A 449 -2.10 3.36 3.09
C CYS A 449 -3.17 2.28 2.88
N TYR A 450 -3.54 2.04 1.63
CA TYR A 450 -4.53 1.02 1.24
C TYR A 450 -3.96 -0.39 1.37
N ILE A 451 -2.72 -0.60 0.92
CA ILE A 451 -2.03 -1.88 1.02
C ILE A 451 -1.60 -2.14 2.48
N GLY A 452 -1.92 -3.32 3.01
CA GLY A 452 -1.49 -3.72 4.35
C GLY A 452 -2.54 -3.54 5.46
N GLN A 453 -3.71 -2.95 5.18
CA GLN A 453 -4.76 -2.79 6.20
C GLN A 453 -5.32 -4.17 6.58
N GLY A 454 -5.02 -4.60 7.82
CA GLY A 454 -5.48 -5.90 8.34
C GLY A 454 -4.44 -7.03 8.28
N LEU A 455 -3.27 -6.81 7.67
CA LEU A 455 -2.12 -7.72 7.70
C LEU A 455 -1.35 -7.62 9.04
N ARG A 456 -2.08 -7.69 10.16
CA ARG A 456 -1.48 -7.59 11.49
C ARG A 456 -1.05 -8.96 11.97
N GLU A 457 0.23 -9.09 12.29
CA GLU A 457 0.79 -10.30 12.88
C GLU A 457 0.25 -10.57 14.29
N GLY A 458 0.45 -11.78 14.81
CA GLY A 458 0.04 -12.15 16.16
C GLY A 458 0.73 -11.31 17.25
N VAL A 459 0.14 -11.24 18.44
CA VAL A 459 0.77 -10.56 19.61
C VAL A 459 2.11 -11.22 19.96
N VAL A 460 2.19 -12.55 19.84
CA VAL A 460 3.40 -13.33 20.13
C VAL A 460 4.54 -12.96 19.19
N ASP A 461 4.28 -12.85 17.89
CA ASP A 461 5.30 -12.50 16.90
C ASP A 461 5.80 -11.07 17.11
N ARG A 462 4.91 -10.14 17.49
CA ARG A 462 5.30 -8.78 17.91
C ARG A 462 6.24 -8.80 19.12
N ILE A 463 5.95 -9.60 20.13
CA ILE A 463 6.80 -9.71 21.33
C ILE A 463 8.17 -10.28 20.94
N LYS A 464 8.22 -11.34 20.13
CA LYS A 464 9.48 -11.91 19.62
C LYS A 464 10.31 -10.85 18.89
N TYR A 465 9.69 -10.08 18.01
CA TYR A 465 10.32 -8.99 17.28
C TYR A 465 10.90 -7.91 18.21
N VAL A 466 10.13 -7.47 19.20
CA VAL A 466 10.58 -6.46 20.17
C VAL A 466 11.75 -6.97 20.99
N VAL A 467 11.66 -8.20 21.51
CA VAL A 467 12.73 -8.81 22.31
C VAL A 467 14.03 -8.93 21.50
N PHE A 468 13.93 -9.37 20.23
CA PHE A 468 15.09 -9.43 19.34
C PHE A 468 15.80 -8.07 19.23
N TRP A 469 15.06 -7.00 18.93
CA TRP A 469 15.66 -5.68 18.79
C TRP A 469 16.17 -5.09 20.10
N VAL A 470 15.52 -5.35 21.23
CA VAL A 470 16.01 -4.93 22.55
C VAL A 470 17.38 -5.54 22.86
N VAL A 471 17.58 -6.82 22.55
CA VAL A 471 18.87 -7.50 22.76
C VAL A 471 19.95 -6.95 21.82
N VAL A 472 19.64 -6.80 20.53
CA VAL A 472 20.56 -6.26 19.52
C VAL A 472 20.99 -4.83 19.89
N LEU A 473 20.02 -3.95 20.15
CA LEU A 473 20.28 -2.54 20.46
C LEU A 473 20.93 -2.36 21.84
N GLY A 474 20.53 -3.16 22.84
CA GLY A 474 21.14 -3.14 24.17
C GLY A 474 22.63 -3.48 24.11
N THR A 475 23.00 -4.51 23.34
CA THR A 475 24.40 -4.89 23.15
C THR A 475 25.17 -3.82 22.37
N LYS A 476 24.59 -3.32 21.27
CA LYS A 476 25.14 -2.21 20.47
C LYS A 476 25.48 -1.01 21.36
N PHE A 477 24.50 -0.45 22.05
CA PHE A 477 24.70 0.79 22.81
C PHE A 477 25.64 0.61 24.01
N THR A 478 25.63 -0.56 24.64
CA THR A 478 26.61 -0.89 25.68
C THR A 478 28.03 -0.89 25.12
N PHE A 479 28.24 -1.56 23.99
CA PHE A 479 29.54 -1.60 23.32
C PHE A 479 29.99 -0.21 22.86
N SER A 480 29.11 0.54 22.18
CA SER A 480 29.41 1.90 21.71
C SER A 480 29.78 2.83 22.88
N TYR A 481 29.07 2.76 24.01
CA TYR A 481 29.40 3.59 25.17
C TYR A 481 30.80 3.33 25.71
N PHE A 482 31.12 2.06 26.01
CA PHE A 482 32.37 1.70 26.69
C PHE A 482 33.59 1.75 25.77
N PHE A 483 33.46 1.31 24.51
CA PHE A 483 34.60 1.14 23.60
C PHE A 483 34.75 2.25 22.57
N GLN A 484 33.69 2.97 22.23
CA GLN A 484 33.75 4.05 21.23
C GLN A 484 33.70 5.42 21.89
N ILE A 485 32.63 5.74 22.63
CA ILE A 485 32.34 7.11 23.08
C ILE A 485 33.18 7.50 24.29
N LYS A 486 33.27 6.65 25.32
CA LYS A 486 33.99 6.98 26.56
C LYS A 486 35.48 7.26 26.36
N PRO A 487 36.25 6.42 25.62
CA PRO A 487 37.66 6.71 25.35
C PRO A 487 37.83 8.02 24.56
N MET A 488 36.95 8.26 23.60
CA MET A 488 36.97 9.45 22.75
C MET A 488 36.73 10.75 23.51
N ILE A 489 35.88 10.72 24.53
CA ILE A 489 35.67 11.91 25.37
C ILE A 489 36.91 12.20 26.21
N SER A 490 37.56 11.17 26.75
CA SER A 490 38.79 11.36 27.52
C SER A 490 39.89 11.99 26.66
N THR A 491 40.08 11.51 25.43
CA THR A 491 41.02 12.13 24.48
C THR A 491 40.59 13.54 24.08
N THR A 492 39.28 13.80 23.92
CA THR A 492 38.76 15.13 23.59
C THR A 492 39.03 16.14 24.72
N LYS A 493 38.85 15.74 25.99
CA LYS A 493 39.17 16.59 27.14
C LYS A 493 40.65 16.89 27.24
N GLN A 494 41.51 15.88 27.10
CA GLN A 494 42.97 16.07 27.11
C GLN A 494 43.42 17.07 26.05
N LEU A 495 42.87 16.99 24.83
CA LEU A 495 43.18 17.93 23.75
C LEU A 495 42.65 19.35 24.03
N LEU A 496 41.50 19.45 24.70
CA LEU A 496 40.94 20.75 25.09
C LEU A 496 41.77 21.39 26.22
N ASP A 497 42.20 20.61 27.20
CA ASP A 497 43.01 21.07 28.33
C ASP A 497 44.42 21.47 27.90
N SER A 498 45.06 20.72 26.98
CA SER A 498 46.37 21.09 26.41
C SER A 498 46.31 22.40 25.62
N THR A 499 45.18 22.67 24.96
CA THR A 499 44.97 23.92 24.20
C THR A 499 44.90 25.15 25.12
N ILE A 500 44.44 25.01 26.36
CA ILE A 500 44.34 26.12 27.32
C ILE A 500 45.73 26.49 27.89
N ALA A 501 46.64 25.52 27.99
CA ALA A 501 48.00 25.74 28.49
C ALA A 501 48.94 26.41 27.46
N ASP A 502 48.74 26.17 26.17
CA ASP A 502 49.58 26.74 25.10
C ASP A 502 49.24 28.20 24.73
N CYS A 503 48.20 28.80 25.31
CA CYS A 503 47.81 30.20 25.05
C CYS A 503 48.73 31.26 25.71
N GLU A 504 49.75 30.86 26.48
CA GLU A 504 50.78 31.77 27.02
C GLU A 504 52.00 31.95 26.08
N GLY A 505 52.10 31.20 24.98
CA GLY A 505 53.22 31.28 24.02
C GLY A 505 52.77 31.70 22.63
N ASP A 506 53.11 32.93 22.24
CA ASP A 506 52.86 33.54 20.93
C ASP A 506 53.31 32.66 19.74
N TRP A 507 52.50 32.66 18.65
CA TRP A 507 52.70 32.12 17.28
C TRP A 507 51.82 30.96 16.72
N GLN A 508 50.65 30.64 17.29
CA GLN A 508 49.72 29.64 16.70
C GLN A 508 48.25 30.11 16.51
N ALA A 509 48.01 31.39 16.23
CA ALA A 509 46.67 31.92 15.95
C ALA A 509 45.97 31.33 14.70
N ILE A 510 46.72 30.72 13.77
CA ILE A 510 46.16 30.03 12.57
C ILE A 510 45.53 28.67 12.93
N PHE A 511 45.80 28.12 14.12
CA PHE A 511 45.34 26.78 14.54
C PHE A 511 44.19 26.76 15.56
N SER A 512 43.67 27.90 16.04
CA SER A 512 42.51 27.92 16.94
C SER A 512 41.21 27.40 16.28
N VAL A 513 41.08 27.58 14.95
CA VAL A 513 40.04 26.95 14.12
C VAL A 513 40.38 25.49 13.79
N SER A 514 41.68 25.16 13.73
CA SER A 514 42.18 23.80 13.46
C SER A 514 41.87 22.83 14.60
N ASN A 515 41.91 23.25 15.88
CA ASN A 515 41.67 22.30 16.98
C ASN A 515 40.24 21.76 17.02
N LYS A 516 39.23 22.59 16.72
CA LYS A 516 37.84 22.13 16.54
C LYS A 516 37.70 21.23 15.32
N PHE A 517 38.46 21.53 14.26
CA PHE A 517 38.52 20.70 13.06
C PHE A 517 39.21 19.35 13.33
N ILE A 518 40.28 19.31 14.12
CA ILE A 518 41.01 18.09 14.55
C ILE A 518 40.11 17.23 15.44
N ILE A 519 39.41 17.83 16.41
CA ILE A 519 38.40 17.12 17.21
C ILE A 519 37.32 16.56 16.27
N GLY A 520 36.82 17.36 15.32
CA GLY A 520 35.87 16.88 14.31
C GLY A 520 36.41 15.68 13.52
N LEU A 521 37.63 15.75 13.01
CA LEU A 521 38.29 14.71 12.24
C LEU A 521 38.51 13.42 13.06
N LEU A 522 38.81 13.55 14.37
CA LEU A 522 38.94 12.43 15.29
C LEU A 522 37.60 11.71 15.50
N TRP A 523 36.50 12.47 15.61
CA TRP A 523 35.16 11.93 15.84
C TRP A 523 34.52 11.32 14.59
N VAL A 524 34.85 11.79 13.37
CA VAL A 524 34.23 11.31 12.13
C VAL A 524 34.32 9.78 11.96
N PRO A 525 35.49 9.12 12.06
CA PRO A 525 35.57 7.66 11.95
C PRO A 525 34.73 6.93 12.99
N VAL A 526 34.74 7.42 14.23
CA VAL A 526 34.00 6.80 15.35
C VAL A 526 32.50 6.90 15.14
N VAL A 527 32.01 8.06 14.70
CA VAL A 527 30.58 8.26 14.39
C VAL A 527 30.17 7.41 13.20
N LEU A 528 31.01 7.28 12.16
CA LEU A 528 30.71 6.41 11.01
C LEU A 528 30.61 4.94 11.43
N ILE A 529 31.54 4.46 12.26
CA ILE A 529 31.47 3.10 12.82
C ILE A 529 30.21 2.93 13.67
N TYR A 530 29.87 3.89 14.53
CA TYR A 530 28.66 3.87 15.34
C TYR A 530 27.36 3.78 14.51
N LEU A 531 27.32 4.43 13.34
CA LEU A 531 26.18 4.35 12.44
C LEU A 531 26.10 2.97 11.76
N ALA A 532 27.24 2.40 11.36
CA ALA A 532 27.33 1.14 10.63
C ALA A 532 27.22 -0.12 11.52
N ASP A 533 27.66 -0.04 12.79
CA ASP A 533 27.81 -1.22 13.66
C ASP A 533 26.49 -1.94 14.00
N THR A 534 25.33 -1.30 13.77
CA THR A 534 24.01 -1.92 13.90
C THR A 534 23.91 -3.18 13.04
N GLN A 535 24.50 -3.17 11.84
CA GLN A 535 24.50 -4.31 10.93
C GLN A 535 25.33 -5.47 11.48
N ILE A 536 26.43 -5.17 12.19
CA ILE A 536 27.30 -6.19 12.79
C ILE A 536 26.54 -6.92 13.89
N TRP A 537 25.92 -6.18 14.82
CA TRP A 537 25.13 -6.78 15.90
C TRP A 537 23.92 -7.55 15.37
N TYR A 538 23.23 -7.03 14.36
CA TYR A 538 22.15 -7.75 13.71
C TYR A 538 22.63 -9.09 13.12
N SER A 539 23.78 -9.09 12.42
CA SER A 539 24.36 -10.30 11.80
C SER A 539 24.86 -11.32 12.83
N ILE A 540 25.21 -10.89 14.04
CA ILE A 540 25.56 -11.78 15.14
C ILE A 540 24.31 -12.46 15.70
N TYR A 541 23.23 -11.70 15.93
CA TYR A 541 22.03 -12.23 16.59
C TYR A 541 21.04 -12.94 15.66
N SER A 542 21.00 -12.59 14.37
CA SER A 542 20.06 -13.19 13.41
C SER A 542 20.23 -14.71 13.21
N PRO A 543 21.44 -15.30 13.20
CA PRO A 543 21.61 -16.75 13.08
C PRO A 543 21.13 -17.50 14.33
N PHE A 544 21.26 -16.92 15.53
CA PHE A 544 20.76 -17.56 16.75
C PHE A 544 19.23 -17.67 16.74
N VAL A 545 18.54 -16.61 16.31
CA VAL A 545 17.08 -16.64 16.16
C VAL A 545 16.68 -17.58 15.02
N GLY A 546 17.41 -17.57 13.90
CA GLY A 546 17.19 -18.51 12.80
C GLY A 546 17.33 -19.98 13.23
N ALA A 547 18.36 -20.29 14.02
CA ALA A 547 18.57 -21.62 14.59
C ALA A 547 17.47 -22.01 15.58
N ALA A 548 17.06 -21.09 16.46
CA ALA A 548 15.97 -21.34 17.41
C ALA A 548 14.64 -21.60 16.71
N MET A 549 14.33 -20.86 15.65
CA MET A 549 13.12 -21.05 14.84
C MET A 549 13.19 -22.29 13.94
N GLY A 550 14.38 -22.77 13.58
CA GLY A 550 14.56 -24.02 12.81
C GLY A 550 14.55 -25.29 13.67
N LEU A 551 14.76 -25.16 14.98
CA LEU A 551 14.72 -26.27 15.95
C LEU A 551 13.34 -26.44 16.61
N LEU A 552 12.51 -25.39 16.62
CA LEU A 552 11.10 -25.39 17.02
C LEU A 552 10.21 -25.78 15.85
#